data_AF-A0A530B760-F1
#
_entry.id   AF-A0A530B760-F1
#
_cell.length_a   1.000
_cell.length_b   1.000
_cell.length_c   1.000
_cell.angle_alpha   90.00
_cell.angle_beta   90.00
_cell.angle_gamma   90.00
#
_symmetry.space_group_name_H-M   'P 1'
#
loop_
_entity.id
_entity.type
_entity.pdbx_description
1 polymer ?
#
loop_
_entity_poly.entity_id
_entity_poly.type
_entity_poly.pdbx_seq_one_letter_code
_entity_poly.pdbx_strand_id
1 'polypeptide(L)'
;QVLQAVVSAWTQYVAARESVDANRQVIDAAQLALNGVIEERNVGQRTTLDVLNAQNAVITAKINQASSERDVVVASYAILSAMGRLSVDRLGLAVTKYRPEEHYNAVKDKWIGLRTPDGR
;
A
#
# COMPACT_ATOMS: atom_id res chain seq x y z
N GLN A 1 12.01 23.75 -1.25
CA GLN A 1 10.74 23.00 -1.17
C GLN A 1 10.87 21.58 -1.74
N VAL A 2 11.36 21.38 -2.97
CA VAL A 2 11.51 20.02 -3.57
C VAL A 2 12.44 19.10 -2.77
N LEU A 3 13.62 19.58 -2.34
CA LEU A 3 14.58 18.76 -1.58
C LEU A 3 14.00 18.26 -0.25
N GLN A 4 13.25 19.11 0.46
CA GLN A 4 12.54 18.73 1.69
C GLN A 4 11.50 17.64 1.42
N ALA A 5 10.72 17.76 0.34
CA ALA A 5 9.72 16.76 -0.04
C ALA A 5 10.35 15.41 -0.39
N VAL A 6 11.47 15.40 -1.12
CA VAL A 6 12.22 14.18 -1.45
C VAL A 6 12.80 13.52 -0.20
N VAL A 7 13.42 14.29 0.70
CA VAL A 7 13.95 13.77 1.96
C VAL A 7 12.84 13.18 2.82
N SER A 8 11.70 13.86 2.93
CA SER A 8 10.53 13.36 3.67
C SER A 8 9.96 12.07 3.07
N ALA A 9 9.87 11.97 1.75
CA ALA A 9 9.38 10.75 1.09
C ALA A 9 10.38 9.59 1.27
N TRP A 10 11.68 9.88 1.24
CA TRP A 10 12.72 8.88 1.49
C TRP A 10 12.69 8.35 2.92
N THR A 11 12.55 9.22 3.93
CA THR A 11 12.47 8.77 5.33
C THR A 11 11.22 7.92 5.58
N GLN A 12 10.09 8.28 4.97
CA GLN A 12 8.87 7.47 5.02
C GLN A 12 9.06 6.09 4.37
N TYR A 13 9.73 6.02 3.22
CA TYR A 13 10.05 4.75 2.56
C TYR A 13 10.95 3.85 3.41
N VAL A 14 11.99 4.41 4.03
CA VAL A 14 12.86 3.67 4.95
C VAL A 14 12.06 3.16 6.14
N ALA A 15 11.24 4.00 6.78
CA ALA A 15 10.39 3.59 7.90
C ALA A 15 9.39 2.47 7.51
N ALA A 16 8.81 2.54 6.31
CA ALA A 16 7.93 1.50 5.79
C ALA A 16 8.67 0.17 5.61
N ARG A 17 9.92 0.18 5.14
CA ARG A 17 10.74 -1.04 5.03
C ARG A 17 11.04 -1.66 6.40
N GLU A 18 11.44 -0.85 7.38
CA GLU A 18 11.66 -1.33 8.74
C GLU A 18 10.37 -1.91 9.35
N SER A 19 9.22 -1.32 9.02
CA SER A 19 7.91 -1.83 9.46
C SER A 19 7.59 -3.21 8.87
N VAL A 20 7.97 -3.47 7.61
CA VAL A 20 7.84 -4.81 6.98
C VAL A 20 8.69 -5.83 7.72
N ASP A 21 9.93 -5.50 8.07
CA ASP A 21 10.81 -6.42 8.78
C ASP A 21 10.36 -6.66 10.22
N ALA A 22 9.82 -5.64 10.90
CA ALA A 22 9.21 -5.78 12.21
C ALA A 22 7.96 -6.67 12.17
N ASN A 23 7.06 -6.48 11.19
CA ASN A 23 5.83 -7.28 11.08
C ASN A 23 6.11 -8.76 10.76
N ARG A 24 7.22 -9.08 10.07
CA ARG A 24 7.67 -10.47 9.91
C ARG A 24 7.96 -11.12 11.26
N GLN A 25 8.67 -10.41 12.14
CA GLN A 25 8.95 -10.90 13.50
C GLN A 25 7.67 -11.07 14.32
N VAL A 26 6.66 -10.21 14.11
CA VAL A 26 5.34 -10.35 14.76
C VAL A 26 4.63 -11.62 14.29
N ILE A 27 4.73 -11.99 13.00
CA ILE A 27 4.19 -13.26 12.50
C ILE A 27 4.87 -14.44 13.20
N ASP A 28 6.21 -14.43 13.28
CA ASP A 28 6.98 -15.50 13.91
C ASP A 28 6.62 -15.65 15.39
N ALA A 29 6.49 -14.53 16.12
CA ALA A 29 6.07 -14.52 17.51
C ALA A 29 4.63 -15.02 17.70
N ALA A 30 3.70 -14.60 16.84
CA ALA A 30 2.32 -15.07 16.88
C ALA A 30 2.22 -16.57 16.59
N GLN A 31 3.04 -17.09 15.67
CA GLN A 31 3.10 -18.51 15.36
C GLN A 31 3.68 -19.33 16.53
N LEU A 32 4.71 -18.81 17.20
CA LEU A 32 5.24 -19.43 18.41
C LEU A 32 4.18 -19.47 19.52
N ALA A 33 3.47 -18.37 19.74
CA ALA A 33 2.38 -18.30 20.72
C ALA A 33 1.24 -19.28 20.40
N LEU A 34 0.86 -19.40 19.12
CA LEU A 34 -0.12 -20.39 18.67
C LEU A 34 0.32 -21.82 19.01
N ASN A 35 1.58 -22.16 18.72
CA ASN A 35 2.11 -23.48 19.05
C ASN A 35 2.04 -23.73 20.58
N GLY A 36 2.40 -22.74 21.40
CA GLY A 36 2.27 -22.83 22.86
C GLY A 36 0.83 -23.10 23.32
N VAL A 37 -0.15 -22.37 22.79
CA VAL A 37 -1.57 -22.56 23.12
C VAL A 37 -2.09 -23.92 22.65
N ILE A 38 -1.61 -24.44 21.51
CA ILE A 38 -1.93 -25.79 21.05
C ILE A 38 -1.43 -26.85 22.05
N GLU A 39 -0.19 -26.73 22.51
CA GLU A 39 0.38 -27.65 23.50
C GLU A 39 -0.35 -27.57 24.84
N GLU A 40 -0.65 -26.37 25.35
CA GLU A 40 -1.45 -26.17 26.56
C GLU A 40 -2.86 -26.77 26.41
N ARG A 41 -3.47 -26.69 25.22
CA ARG A 41 -4.77 -27.31 24.94
C ARG A 41 -4.67 -28.83 24.95
N ASN A 42 -3.60 -29.41 24.39
CA ASN A 42 -3.39 -30.86 24.35
C ASN A 42 -3.30 -31.48 25.75
N VAL A 43 -2.79 -30.73 26.73
CA VAL A 43 -2.76 -31.13 28.15
C VAL A 43 -3.95 -30.63 28.97
N GLY A 44 -4.96 -30.03 28.33
CA GLY A 44 -6.21 -29.58 28.96
C GLY A 44 -6.13 -28.28 29.77
N GLN A 45 -5.04 -27.51 29.66
CA GLN A 45 -4.87 -26.22 30.33
C GLN A 45 -5.49 -25.04 29.56
N ARG A 46 -5.77 -25.23 28.27
CA ARG A 46 -6.44 -24.27 27.39
C ARG A 46 -7.62 -24.90 26.67
N THR A 47 -8.51 -24.06 26.16
CA THR A 47 -9.70 -24.46 25.41
C THR A 47 -9.47 -24.39 23.89
N THR A 48 -10.37 -25.00 23.12
CA THR A 48 -10.39 -24.83 21.65
C THR A 48 -10.58 -23.36 21.25
N LEU A 49 -11.31 -22.57 22.04
CA LEU A 49 -11.49 -21.14 21.79
C LEU A 49 -10.17 -20.37 21.91
N ASP A 50 -9.31 -20.73 22.85
CA ASP A 50 -7.97 -20.13 22.98
C ASP A 50 -7.11 -20.37 21.74
N VAL A 51 -7.16 -21.60 21.20
CA VAL A 51 -6.46 -21.94 19.94
C VAL A 51 -7.00 -21.12 18.78
N LEU A 52 -8.33 -20.98 18.65
CA LEU A 52 -8.95 -20.15 17.60
C LEU A 52 -8.55 -18.67 17.72
N ASN A 53 -8.48 -18.14 18.94
CA ASN A 53 -8.02 -16.78 19.20
C ASN A 53 -6.55 -16.59 18.81
N ALA A 54 -5.68 -17.56 19.15
CA ALA A 54 -4.27 -17.52 18.74
C ALA A 54 -4.10 -17.63 17.22
N GLN A 55 -4.91 -18.45 16.54
CA GLN A 55 -4.95 -18.50 15.08
C GLN A 55 -5.40 -17.15 14.46
N ASN A 56 -6.39 -16.50 15.06
CA ASN A 56 -6.83 -15.17 14.63
C ASN A 56 -5.71 -14.12 14.78
N ALA A 57 -4.89 -14.21 15.84
CA ALA A 57 -3.73 -13.36 16.03
C ALA A 57 -2.68 -13.56 14.91
N VAL A 58 -2.40 -14.80 14.51
CA VAL A 58 -1.50 -15.09 13.36
C VAL A 58 -2.05 -14.50 12.06
N ILE A 59 -3.36 -14.63 11.81
CA ILE A 59 -4.00 -14.08 10.62
C ILE A 59 -3.91 -12.55 10.62
N THR A 60 -4.19 -11.91 11.76
CA THR A 60 -4.08 -10.45 11.93
C THR A 60 -2.65 -9.98 11.67
N ALA A 61 -1.64 -10.68 12.20
CA ALA A 61 -0.23 -10.38 11.94
C ALA A 61 0.10 -10.44 10.44
N LYS A 62 -0.41 -11.45 9.72
CA LYS A 62 -0.24 -11.58 8.25
C LYS A 62 -0.93 -10.47 7.47
N ILE A 63 -2.11 -10.02 7.89
CA ILE A 63 -2.81 -8.88 7.27
C ILE A 63 -2.00 -7.59 7.46
N ASN A 64 -1.43 -7.38 8.65
CA ASN A 64 -0.57 -6.23 8.93
C ASN A 64 0.71 -6.26 8.10
N GLN A 65 1.32 -7.44 7.94
CA GLN A 65 2.47 -7.64 7.04
C GLN A 65 2.14 -7.23 5.60
N ALA A 66 1.03 -7.72 5.04
CA ALA A 66 0.61 -7.36 3.69
C ALA A 66 0.33 -5.85 3.55
N SER A 67 -0.24 -5.24 4.59
CA SER A 67 -0.44 -3.79 4.63
C SER A 67 0.88 -3.02 4.64
N SER A 68 1.87 -3.45 5.43
CA SER A 68 3.20 -2.82 5.44
C SER A 68 3.94 -3.00 4.11
N GLU A 69 3.80 -4.14 3.43
CA GLU A 69 4.38 -4.35 2.10
C GLU A 69 3.76 -3.42 1.07
N ARG A 70 2.43 -3.22 1.13
CA ARG A 70 1.75 -2.20 0.33
C ARG A 70 2.28 -0.80 0.63
N ASP A 71 2.50 -0.46 1.90
CA ASP A 71 2.96 0.88 2.28
C ASP A 71 4.36 1.19 1.73
N VAL A 72 5.25 0.19 1.66
CA VAL A 72 6.55 0.32 0.97
C VAL A 72 6.37 0.68 -0.51
N VAL A 73 5.43 0.02 -1.20
CA VAL A 73 5.13 0.31 -2.61
C VAL A 73 4.58 1.72 -2.77
N VAL A 74 3.64 2.14 -1.92
CA VAL A 74 3.07 3.50 -1.94
C VAL A 74 4.16 4.55 -1.68
N ALA A 75 5.02 4.32 -0.70
CA ALA A 75 6.12 5.23 -0.38
C ALA A 75 7.14 5.33 -1.54
N SER A 76 7.38 4.25 -2.28
CA SER A 76 8.22 4.28 -3.48
C SER A 76 7.66 5.21 -4.57
N TYR A 77 6.33 5.22 -4.75
CA TYR A 77 5.67 6.14 -5.68
C TYR A 77 5.68 7.59 -5.17
N ALA A 78 5.62 7.80 -3.86
CA ALA A 78 5.77 9.14 -3.28
C ALA A 78 7.15 9.74 -3.58
N ILE A 79 8.22 8.95 -3.56
CA ILE A 79 9.56 9.39 -3.97
C ILE A 79 9.58 9.81 -5.45
N LEU A 80 9.01 8.98 -6.34
CA LEU A 80 8.92 9.31 -7.77
C LEU A 80 8.10 10.59 -8.00
N SER A 81 7.02 10.79 -7.24
CA SER A 81 6.19 12.00 -7.28
C SER A 81 6.98 13.24 -6.86
N ALA A 82 7.70 13.17 -5.74
CA ALA A 82 8.51 14.27 -5.23
C ALA A 82 9.64 14.70 -6.19
N MET A 83 10.17 13.76 -6.98
CA MET A 83 11.16 14.04 -8.04
C MET A 83 10.53 14.50 -9.37
N GLY A 84 9.20 14.60 -9.46
CA GLY A 84 8.49 14.93 -10.70
C GLY A 84 8.59 13.83 -11.78
N ARG A 85 8.82 12.58 -11.36
CA ARG A 85 9.01 11.43 -12.25
C ARG A 85 7.84 10.44 -12.24
N LEU A 86 6.78 10.70 -11.47
CA LEU A 86 5.58 9.87 -11.46
C LEU A 86 4.76 10.11 -12.74
N SER A 87 4.95 9.26 -13.74
CA SER A 87 4.14 9.27 -14.96
C SER A 87 3.83 7.85 -15.43
N VAL A 88 2.67 7.69 -16.08
CA VAL A 88 2.22 6.42 -16.67
C VAL A 88 3.28 5.84 -17.61
N ASP A 89 3.91 6.69 -18.41
CA ASP A 89 4.97 6.30 -19.35
C ASP A 89 6.20 5.69 -18.67
N ARG A 90 6.60 6.26 -17.52
CA ARG A 90 7.80 5.83 -16.81
C ARG A 90 7.56 4.60 -15.92
N LEU A 91 6.31 4.41 -15.50
CA LEU A 91 5.89 3.25 -14.72
C LEU A 91 5.51 2.05 -15.60
N GLY A 92 5.42 2.22 -16.94
CA GLY A 92 5.07 1.15 -17.87
C GLY A 92 3.66 0.58 -17.64
N LEU A 93 2.75 1.38 -17.09
CA LEU A 93 1.40 0.92 -16.74
C LEU A 93 0.55 0.81 -18.01
N ALA A 94 -0.17 -0.31 -18.15
CA ALA A 94 -1.13 -0.54 -19.24
C ALA A 94 -2.44 0.25 -19.03
N VAL A 95 -2.35 1.57 -18.92
CA VAL A 95 -3.50 2.47 -18.72
C VAL A 95 -3.51 3.57 -19.79
N THR A 96 -4.71 4.01 -20.17
CA THR A 96 -4.90 5.10 -21.14
C THR A 96 -4.21 6.36 -20.63
N LYS A 97 -3.28 6.88 -21.42
CA LYS A 97 -2.47 8.04 -21.08
C LYS A 97 -3.35 9.29 -21.08
N TYR A 98 -3.48 9.97 -19.94
CA TYR A 98 -4.21 11.23 -19.87
C TYR A 98 -3.50 12.29 -20.74
N ARG A 99 -4.16 12.74 -21.80
CA ARG A 99 -3.68 13.78 -22.74
C ARG A 99 -4.45 15.07 -22.49
N PRO A 100 -3.90 16.05 -21.75
CA PRO A 100 -4.60 17.32 -21.46
C PRO A 100 -4.97 18.11 -22.73
N GLU A 101 -4.24 17.89 -23.82
CA GLU A 101 -4.42 18.55 -25.12
C GLU A 101 -5.74 18.17 -25.81
N GLU A 102 -6.32 17.01 -25.50
CA GLU A 102 -7.63 16.60 -26.07
C GLU A 102 -8.76 17.51 -25.57
N HIS A 103 -8.69 17.96 -24.31
CA HIS A 103 -9.66 18.92 -23.77
C HIS A 103 -9.41 20.35 -24.25
N TYR A 104 -8.14 20.76 -24.45
CA TYR A 104 -7.81 22.10 -24.93
C TYR A 104 -8.23 22.30 -26.40
N ASN A 105 -7.91 21.34 -27.28
CA ASN A 105 -8.31 21.39 -28.68
C ASN A 105 -9.83 21.23 -28.88
N ALA A 106 -10.53 20.56 -27.96
CA ALA A 106 -11.99 20.43 -28.02
C ALA A 106 -12.76 21.74 -27.73
N VAL A 107 -12.10 22.76 -27.18
CA VAL A 107 -12.75 24.00 -26.70
C VAL A 107 -12.18 25.27 -27.35
N LYS A 108 -10.92 25.25 -27.84
CA LYS A 108 -10.26 26.46 -28.35
C LYS A 108 -10.98 27.12 -29.55
N ASP A 109 -11.67 26.34 -30.38
CA ASP A 109 -12.36 26.84 -31.59
C ASP A 109 -13.89 26.99 -31.38
N LYS A 110 -14.39 26.85 -30.15
CA LYS A 110 -15.83 26.97 -29.83
C LYS A 110 -16.16 28.39 -29.38
N TRP A 111 -16.59 29.23 -30.33
CA TRP A 111 -16.90 30.64 -30.10
C TRP A 111 -18.08 30.88 -29.14
N ILE A 112 -19.06 29.95 -29.03
CA ILE A 112 -20.24 30.07 -28.13
C ILE A 112 -20.65 28.67 -27.63
N GLY A 113 -20.64 28.47 -26.31
CA GLY A 113 -20.87 27.19 -25.62
C GLY A 113 -22.31 26.69 -25.63
N LEU A 114 -22.78 26.14 -26.75
CA LEU A 114 -24.11 25.50 -26.85
C LEU A 114 -24.08 23.97 -27.07
N ARG A 115 -22.94 23.28 -26.86
CA ARG A 115 -22.90 21.80 -26.86
C ARG A 115 -21.95 21.25 -25.81
N THR A 116 -22.52 20.55 -24.83
CA THR A 116 -21.81 19.73 -23.84
C THR A 116 -21.08 18.59 -24.56
N PRO A 117 -19.80 18.30 -24.25
CA PRO A 117 -19.06 17.22 -24.89
C PRO A 117 -19.68 15.86 -24.50
N ASP A 118 -20.13 15.09 -25.49
CA ASP A 118 -20.45 13.67 -25.27
C ASP A 118 -19.12 12.90 -25.22
N GLY A 119 -18.93 12.16 -24.13
CA GLY A 119 -17.69 11.47 -23.79
C GLY A 119 -17.63 10.10 -24.43
N ARG A 120 -17.11 10.03 -25.66
CA ARG A 120 -16.59 8.80 -26.27
C ARG A 120 -15.13 8.95 -26.61
#